data_AF-A0A6C0JET5-F1
#
_entry.id   AF-A0A6C0JET5-F1
#
_cell.length_a   1.000
_cell.length_b   1.000
_cell.length_c   1.000
_cell.angle_alpha   90.00
_cell.angle_beta   90.00
_cell.angle_gamma   90.00
#
_symmetry.space_group_name_H-M   'P 1'
#
loop_
_entity.id
_entity.type
_entity.pdbx_description
1 polymer ?
#
loop_
_entity_poly.entity_id
_entity_poly.type
_entity_poly.pdbx_seq_one_letter_code
_entity_poly.pdbx_strand_id
1 'polypeptide(L)'
;MSKFLNSLLFLAAILAIGLVLSGHKENFELMPDNFPSRLLLDGSYPVKTTGLIDNSNKQQYLLNPVEFTGDYKQATNNKKYWETPCNGEATTPDVCGELYGEKNIEKEAICRPGFDCRRVGFFCSTIN
;
A
#
# COMPACT_ATOMS: atom_id res chain seq x y z
N MET A 1 54.13 6.86 24.01
CA MET A 1 52.94 6.53 23.20
C MET A 1 52.27 5.22 23.63
N SER A 2 52.99 4.10 23.69
CA SER A 2 52.42 2.77 24.02
C SER A 2 51.69 2.70 25.38
N LYS A 3 52.24 3.29 26.45
CA LYS A 3 51.58 3.28 27.77
C LYS A 3 50.25 4.04 27.80
N PHE A 4 50.17 5.15 27.06
CA PHE A 4 48.94 5.93 26.93
C PHE A 4 47.88 5.17 26.12
N LEU A 5 48.30 4.56 25.01
CA LEU A 5 47.42 3.73 24.17
C LEU A 5 46.86 2.53 24.96
N ASN A 6 47.72 1.85 25.72
CA ASN A 6 47.30 0.72 26.55
C ASN A 6 46.34 1.14 27.66
N SER A 7 46.56 2.32 28.27
CA SER A 7 45.64 2.86 29.28
C SER A 7 44.27 3.23 28.69
N LEU A 8 44.25 3.77 27.46
CA LEU A 8 43.02 4.09 26.74
C LEU A 8 42.23 2.81 26.39
N LEU A 9 42.93 1.78 25.90
CA LEU A 9 42.32 0.48 25.59
C LEU A 9 41.74 -0.19 26.84
N PHE A 10 42.43 -0.09 27.97
CA PHE A 10 41.95 -0.63 29.24
C PHE A 10 40.69 0.09 29.73
N LEU A 11 40.65 1.42 29.63
CA LEU A 11 39.48 2.22 29.98
C LEU A 11 38.29 1.89 29.08
N ALA A 12 38.51 1.76 27.78
CA ALA A 12 37.46 1.38 26.82
C ALA A 12 36.89 -0.02 27.10
N ALA A 13 37.75 -0.98 27.47
CA ALA A 13 37.32 -2.33 27.83
C ALA A 13 36.44 -2.33 29.10
N ILE A 14 36.81 -1.55 30.12
CA ILE A 14 36.01 -1.42 31.35
C ILE A 14 34.65 -0.78 31.06
N LEU A 15 34.60 0.26 30.22
CA LEU A 15 33.35 0.91 29.82
C LEU A 15 32.45 -0.03 29.02
N ALA A 16 33.00 -0.82 28.11
CA ALA A 16 32.24 -1.80 27.34
C ALA A 16 31.64 -2.89 28.24
N ILE A 17 32.41 -3.41 29.19
CA ILE A 17 31.91 -4.39 30.17
C ILE A 17 30.82 -3.76 31.04
N GLY A 18 31.03 -2.52 31.50
CA GLY A 18 30.03 -1.76 32.27
C GLY A 18 28.71 -1.57 31.50
N LEU A 19 28.77 -1.27 30.19
CA LEU A 19 27.59 -1.13 29.34
C LEU A 19 26.83 -2.46 29.23
N VAL A 20 27.53 -3.57 28.97
CA VAL A 20 26.91 -4.90 28.86
C VAL A 20 26.27 -5.34 30.19
N LEU A 21 26.97 -5.11 31.31
CA LEU A 21 26.48 -5.47 32.65
C LEU A 21 25.41 -4.52 33.18
N SER A 22 25.30 -3.30 32.65
CA SER A 22 24.25 -2.35 33.04
C SER A 22 22.84 -2.87 32.70
N GLY A 23 22.74 -3.89 31.82
CA GLY A 23 21.45 -4.43 31.38
C GLY A 23 20.64 -3.43 30.57
N HIS A 24 21.26 -2.33 30.10
CA HIS A 24 20.63 -1.34 29.26
C HIS A 24 20.22 -2.00 27.94
N LYS A 25 18.93 -2.28 27.82
CA LYS A 25 18.30 -2.64 26.55
C LYS A 25 17.85 -1.33 25.93
N GLU A 26 18.26 -1.07 24.70
CA GLU A 26 17.62 -0.02 23.92
C GLU A 26 16.14 -0.39 23.83
N ASN A 27 15.29 0.38 24.53
CA ASN A 27 13.86 0.25 24.39
C ASN A 27 13.55 0.72 22.96
N PHE A 28 13.48 -0.23 22.02
CA PHE A 28 12.69 -0.06 20.81
C PHE A 28 11.22 -0.02 21.22
N GLU A 29 10.84 1.02 21.98
CA GLU A 29 9.45 1.38 22.14
C GLU A 29 8.97 1.74 20.74
N LEU A 30 8.17 0.84 20.17
CA LEU A 30 7.37 1.09 18.98
C LEU A 30 6.54 2.33 19.29
N MET A 31 7.03 3.53 18.95
CA MET A 31 6.47 4.84 19.33
C MET A 31 4.93 4.81 19.26
N PRO A 32 4.25 4.48 20.37
CA PRO A 32 2.84 4.10 20.31
C PRO A 32 1.98 5.35 20.08
N ASP A 33 2.52 6.50 20.45
CA ASP A 33 1.87 7.81 20.34
C ASP A 33 1.94 8.40 18.92
N ASN A 34 2.72 7.81 18.00
CA ASN A 34 2.91 8.32 16.64
C ASN A 34 2.10 7.58 15.57
N PHE A 35 1.24 6.63 15.96
CA PHE A 35 0.35 6.02 14.99
C PHE A 35 -0.84 6.95 14.72
N PRO A 36 -1.15 7.25 13.45
CA PRO A 36 -2.36 8.00 13.14
C PRO A 36 -3.56 7.22 13.68
N SER A 37 -4.47 7.92 14.38
CA SER A 37 -5.72 7.34 14.91
C SER A 37 -6.70 6.92 13.81
N ARG A 38 -6.34 7.16 12.54
CA ARG A 38 -7.13 6.86 11.34
C ARG A 38 -6.38 5.86 10.46
N LEU A 39 -7.15 5.09 9.70
CA LEU A 39 -6.59 4.17 8.72
C LEU A 39 -5.86 4.93 7.61
N LEU A 40 -4.85 4.30 7.01
CA LEU A 40 -3.94 4.95 6.04
C LEU A 40 -4.64 5.58 4.84
N LEU A 41 -5.73 4.97 4.35
CA LEU A 41 -6.48 5.44 3.18
C LEU A 41 -7.85 6.05 3.56
N ASP A 42 -8.04 6.35 4.85
CA ASP A 42 -9.22 7.05 5.32
C ASP A 42 -9.36 8.43 4.63
N GLY A 43 -10.55 8.71 4.13
CA GLY A 43 -10.87 9.87 3.28
C GLY A 43 -10.61 9.69 1.78
N SER A 44 -9.81 8.70 1.37
CA SER A 44 -9.61 8.36 -0.05
C SER A 44 -10.56 7.25 -0.50
N TYR A 45 -10.80 6.27 0.37
CA TYR A 45 -11.78 5.19 0.20
C TYR A 45 -12.72 5.16 1.41
N PRO A 46 -14.00 4.77 1.23
CA PRO A 46 -14.92 4.61 2.35
C PRO A 46 -14.43 3.50 3.27
N VAL A 47 -14.25 3.79 4.56
CA VAL A 47 -13.84 2.80 5.55
C VAL A 47 -15.05 1.95 5.95
N LYS A 48 -14.91 0.63 5.91
CA LYS A 48 -15.94 -0.28 6.45
C LYS A 48 -15.68 -0.47 7.95
N THR A 49 -16.76 -0.69 8.71
CA THR A 49 -16.70 -0.90 10.17
C THR A 49 -16.42 -2.35 10.57
N THR A 50 -16.32 -3.27 9.59
CA THR A 50 -16.08 -4.69 9.82
C THR A 50 -14.59 -4.98 10.02
N GLY A 51 -14.30 -5.95 10.90
CA GLY A 51 -12.93 -6.42 11.16
C GLY A 51 -12.35 -7.24 10.00
N LEU A 52 -11.21 -7.89 10.23
CA LEU A 52 -10.63 -8.82 9.26
C LEU A 52 -11.62 -9.94 8.93
N ILE A 53 -11.59 -10.41 7.68
CA ILE A 53 -12.38 -11.56 7.22
C ILE A 53 -12.03 -12.79 8.09
N ASP A 54 -13.05 -13.47 8.61
CA ASP A 54 -12.91 -14.77 9.30
C ASP A 54 -13.20 -15.92 8.31
N ASN A 55 -12.48 -15.93 7.18
CA ASN A 55 -12.59 -16.99 6.19
C ASN A 55 -11.45 -18.00 6.38
N SER A 56 -11.77 -19.28 6.34
CA SER A 56 -10.75 -20.33 6.31
C SER A 56 -9.92 -20.25 5.02
N ASN A 57 -8.66 -20.70 5.07
CA ASN A 57 -7.75 -20.77 3.90
C ASN A 57 -8.41 -21.41 2.66
N LYS A 58 -9.33 -22.37 2.87
CA LYS A 58 -10.07 -23.05 1.81
C LYS A 58 -11.10 -22.14 1.11
N GLN A 59 -11.79 -21.28 1.86
CA GLN A 59 -12.70 -20.29 1.30
C GLN A 59 -11.92 -19.18 0.60
N GLN A 60 -10.77 -18.82 1.14
CA GLN A 60 -9.89 -17.79 0.61
C GLN A 60 -9.37 -18.13 -0.80
N TYR A 61 -8.97 -19.38 -1.02
CA TYR A 61 -8.55 -19.88 -2.34
C TYR A 61 -9.66 -19.83 -3.40
N LEU A 62 -10.93 -20.04 -2.99
CA LEU A 62 -12.08 -19.96 -3.89
C LEU A 62 -12.47 -18.52 -4.22
N LEU A 63 -12.30 -17.59 -3.27
CA LEU A 63 -12.64 -16.18 -3.44
C LEU A 63 -11.57 -15.42 -4.23
N ASN A 64 -10.29 -15.77 -4.06
CA ASN A 64 -9.17 -15.12 -4.71
C ASN A 64 -8.17 -16.16 -5.25
N PRO A 65 -8.48 -16.80 -6.39
CA PRO A 65 -7.56 -17.74 -7.01
C PRO A 65 -6.29 -17.02 -7.46
N VAL A 66 -5.13 -17.50 -7.01
CA VAL A 66 -3.79 -16.91 -7.26
C VAL A 66 -3.31 -17.09 -8.71
N GLU A 67 -4.11 -17.72 -9.56
CA GLU A 67 -3.73 -18.10 -10.92
C GLU A 67 -4.24 -17.05 -11.92
N PHE A 68 -3.35 -16.12 -12.28
CA PHE A 68 -3.59 -15.16 -13.36
C PHE A 68 -3.47 -15.87 -14.72
N THR A 69 -4.58 -16.37 -15.25
CA THR A 69 -4.68 -16.72 -16.68
C THR A 69 -5.04 -15.47 -17.44
N GLY A 70 -4.11 -14.93 -18.24
CA GLY A 70 -4.22 -13.64 -18.92
C GLY A 70 -5.63 -13.32 -19.45
N ASP A 71 -6.20 -12.23 -18.97
CA ASP A 71 -7.58 -11.84 -19.27
C ASP A 71 -7.71 -11.36 -20.73
N TYR A 72 -8.69 -11.92 -21.45
CA TYR A 72 -9.00 -11.57 -22.83
C TYR A 72 -9.37 -10.09 -22.98
N LYS A 73 -9.77 -9.43 -21.88
CA LYS A 73 -10.24 -8.04 -21.85
C LYS A 73 -9.15 -7.00 -22.07
N GLN A 74 -7.86 -7.39 -22.19
CA GLN A 74 -6.73 -6.47 -22.34
C GLN A 74 -6.72 -5.37 -21.25
N ALA A 75 -7.17 -5.69 -20.04
CA ALA A 75 -7.17 -4.74 -18.94
C ALA A 75 -5.70 -4.43 -18.57
N THR A 76 -5.31 -3.16 -18.65
CA THR A 76 -3.98 -2.73 -18.24
C THR A 76 -3.98 -2.36 -16.76
N ASN A 77 -2.84 -2.54 -16.09
CA ASN A 77 -2.65 -2.14 -14.70
C ASN A 77 -2.48 -0.61 -14.53
N ASN A 78 -2.44 0.16 -15.62
CA ASN A 78 -2.30 1.60 -15.59
C ASN A 78 -3.66 2.31 -15.42
N LYS A 79 -4.44 1.90 -14.41
CA LYS A 79 -5.70 2.56 -14.06
C LYS A 79 -5.39 3.83 -13.26
N LYS A 80 -5.86 4.97 -13.76
CA LYS A 80 -5.74 6.28 -13.10
C LYS A 80 -6.48 6.33 -11.76
N TYR A 81 -7.63 5.66 -11.68
CA TYR A 81 -8.43 5.53 -10.47
C TYR A 81 -8.78 4.06 -10.24
N TRP A 82 -8.59 3.60 -9.02
CA TRP A 82 -8.93 2.25 -8.59
C TRP A 82 -10.21 2.30 -7.75
N GLU A 83 -11.10 1.34 -7.99
CA GLU A 83 -12.38 1.25 -7.26
C GLU A 83 -12.12 0.79 -5.82
N THR A 84 -11.18 -0.13 -5.64
CA THR A 84 -10.68 -0.60 -4.36
C THR A 84 -9.17 -0.36 -4.25
N PRO A 85 -8.63 -0.21 -3.03
CA PRO A 85 -7.20 0.05 -2.85
C PRO A 85 -6.31 -1.16 -3.18
N CYS A 86 -6.89 -2.35 -3.30
CA CYS A 86 -6.20 -3.58 -3.60
C CYS A 86 -7.12 -4.51 -4.41
N ASN A 87 -6.52 -5.42 -5.16
CA ASN A 87 -7.16 -6.40 -6.02
C ASN A 87 -6.96 -7.84 -5.55
N GLY A 88 -6.47 -8.05 -4.32
CA GLY A 88 -6.20 -9.37 -3.75
C GLY A 88 -4.92 -10.06 -4.25
N GLU A 89 -4.21 -9.50 -5.23
CA GLU A 89 -2.99 -10.11 -5.78
C GLU A 89 -1.73 -9.82 -4.95
N ALA A 90 -1.64 -8.63 -4.34
CA ALA A 90 -0.44 -8.17 -3.62
C ALA A 90 -0.58 -8.17 -2.08
N THR A 91 -1.76 -8.50 -1.56
CA THR A 91 -2.06 -8.47 -0.12
C THR A 91 -2.95 -9.66 0.21
N THR A 92 -2.83 -10.22 1.42
CA THR A 92 -3.69 -11.32 1.82
C THR A 92 -5.17 -10.94 1.66
N PRO A 93 -5.99 -11.83 1.12
CA PRO A 93 -7.42 -11.57 0.95
C PRO A 93 -8.16 -11.12 2.20
N ASP A 94 -7.64 -11.43 3.40
CA ASP A 94 -8.29 -11.06 4.67
C ASP A 94 -8.27 -9.56 4.94
N VAL A 95 -7.31 -8.87 4.34
CA VAL A 95 -7.12 -7.42 4.45
C VAL A 95 -7.74 -6.72 3.24
N CYS A 96 -7.72 -7.37 2.08
CA CYS A 96 -8.18 -6.78 0.84
C CYS A 96 -9.70 -6.87 0.67
N GLY A 97 -10.38 -5.71 0.66
CA GLY A 97 -11.83 -5.62 0.49
C GLY A 97 -12.61 -5.52 1.81
N GLU A 98 -11.97 -5.73 2.96
CA GLU A 98 -12.62 -5.61 4.27
C GLU A 98 -12.46 -4.25 4.93
N LEU A 99 -11.26 -3.67 4.92
CA LEU A 99 -11.03 -2.39 5.60
C LEU A 99 -11.63 -1.20 4.81
N TYR A 100 -11.62 -1.31 3.48
CA TYR A 100 -12.04 -0.23 2.58
C TYR A 100 -13.08 -0.76 1.58
N GLY A 101 -14.14 0.02 1.39
CA GLY A 101 -15.15 -0.22 0.37
C GLY A 101 -14.80 0.37 -0.98
N GLU A 102 -15.64 0.05 -1.95
CA GLU A 102 -15.52 0.55 -3.31
C GLU A 102 -15.83 2.05 -3.36
N LYS A 103 -14.94 2.80 -4.00
CA LYS A 103 -15.18 4.19 -4.35
C LYS A 103 -15.97 4.26 -5.65
N ASN A 104 -16.99 5.11 -5.68
CA ASN A 104 -17.68 5.42 -6.92
C ASN A 104 -16.78 6.29 -7.81
N ILE A 105 -16.35 5.74 -8.95
CA ILE A 105 -15.55 6.45 -9.94
C ILE A 105 -16.49 6.93 -11.04
N GLU A 106 -16.60 8.25 -11.17
CA GLU A 106 -17.26 8.82 -12.34
C GLU A 106 -16.51 8.40 -13.59
N LYS A 107 -17.20 7.68 -14.47
CA LYS A 107 -16.63 7.30 -15.76
C LYS A 107 -16.42 8.58 -16.55
N GLU A 108 -15.16 8.87 -16.89
CA GLU A 108 -14.86 9.95 -17.83
C GLU A 108 -15.69 9.70 -19.09
N ALA A 109 -16.48 10.71 -19.49
CA ALA A 109 -17.26 10.62 -20.70
C ALA A 109 -16.29 10.30 -21.84
N ILE A 110 -16.56 9.22 -22.57
CA ILE A 110 -15.78 8.92 -23.76
C ILE A 110 -16.03 10.10 -24.70
N CYS A 111 -15.04 10.98 -24.84
CA CYS A 111 -15.00 11.99 -25.89
C CYS A 111 -14.91 11.26 -27.23
N ARG A 112 -16.04 10.71 -27.68
CA ARG A 112 -16.20 10.28 -29.05
C ARG A 112 -16.38 11.55 -29.86
N PRO A 113 -15.58 11.80 -30.91
CA PRO A 113 -15.89 12.88 -31.82
C PRO A 113 -17.33 12.66 -32.31
N GLY A 114 -18.19 13.66 -32.16
CA GLY A 114 -19.57 13.59 -32.62
C GLY A 114 -19.64 13.16 -34.09
N PHE A 115 -20.74 12.52 -34.48
CA PHE A 115 -21.03 12.28 -35.90
C PHE A 115 -21.66 13.50 -36.57
N ASP A 116 -22.09 14.49 -35.78
CA ASP A 116 -22.74 15.73 -36.24
C ASP A 116 -21.76 16.81 -36.74
N CYS A 117 -20.51 16.44 -37.06
CA CYS A 117 -19.50 17.40 -37.48
C CYS A 117 -18.70 16.89 -38.68
N ARG A 118 -18.24 17.81 -39.53
CA ARG A 118 -17.29 17.49 -40.61
C ARG A 118 -15.94 17.18 -40.01
N ARG A 119 -15.48 15.93 -40.15
CA ARG A 119 -14.21 15.46 -39.55
C ARG A 119 -13.01 15.81 -40.42
N VAL A 120 -11.96 16.32 -39.78
CA VAL A 120 -10.60 16.42 -40.36
C VAL A 120 -9.65 15.72 -39.38
N GLY A 121 -9.31 14.46 -39.66
CA GLY A 121 -8.60 13.60 -38.72
C GLY A 121 -9.46 13.21 -37.52
N PHE A 122 -8.94 13.41 -36.31
CA PHE A 122 -9.63 13.13 -35.03
C PHE A 122 -10.50 14.30 -34.52
N PHE A 123 -10.49 15.45 -35.21
CA PHE A 123 -11.17 16.66 -34.75
C PHE A 123 -12.38 17.02 -35.62
N CYS A 124 -13.37 17.66 -35.00
CA CYS A 124 -14.49 18.30 -35.67
C CYS A 124 -14.08 19.67 -36.23
N SER A 125 -14.40 19.95 -37.50
CA SER A 125 -14.23 21.26 -38.12
C SER A 125 -15.56 22.02 -38.17
N THR A 126 -15.51 23.33 -37.87
CA THR A 126 -16.64 24.27 -37.93
C THR A 126 -16.69 25.09 -39.22
N ILE A 127 -15.89 24.71 -40.24
CA ILE A 127 -15.83 25.45 -41.51
C ILE A 127 -17.03 25.03 -42.38
N ASN A 128 -17.97 25.97 -42.56
CA ASN A 128 -19.07 25.90 -43.52
C ASN A 128 -18.55 25.94 -44.96
#